data_AF-A0A4Q5TXI7-F1
#
_entry.id   AF-A0A4Q5TXI7-F1
#
_cell.length_a   1.000
_cell.length_b   1.000
_cell.length_c   1.000
_cell.angle_alpha   90.00
_cell.angle_beta   90.00
_cell.angle_gamma   90.00
#
_symmetry.space_group_name_H-M   'P 1'
#
loop_
_entity.id
_entity.type
_entity.pdbx_description
1 polymer ?
#
loop_
_entity_poly.entity_id
_entity_poly.type
_entity_poly.pdbx_seq_one_letter_code
_entity_poly.pdbx_strand_id
1 'polypeptide(L)'
;MNSLKKLLGIFWIVTGIAVFILLVAGAVLNIDPSGTRDINNPVIWIIIITIFTPISIGLIIFGYYAIKGEYDSLPTNSGEI
;
A
#
# COMPACT_ATOMS: atom_id res chain seq x y z
N MET A 1 -17.55 -15.20 -10.10
CA MET A 1 -16.54 -14.47 -9.32
C MET A 1 -15.90 -15.46 -8.36
N ASN A 2 -14.60 -15.72 -8.48
CA ASN A 2 -13.93 -16.53 -7.47
C ASN A 2 -13.96 -15.74 -6.15
N SER A 3 -14.67 -16.23 -5.13
CA SER A 3 -14.73 -15.61 -3.80
C SER A 3 -13.34 -15.28 -3.24
N LEU A 4 -12.35 -16.10 -3.63
CA LEU A 4 -10.94 -15.88 -3.36
C LEU A 4 -10.41 -14.53 -3.92
N LYS A 5 -10.74 -14.17 -5.16
CA LYS A 5 -10.29 -12.91 -5.79
C LYS A 5 -10.83 -11.68 -5.05
N LYS A 6 -12.11 -11.72 -4.63
CA LYS A 6 -12.71 -10.66 -3.81
C LYS A 6 -12.06 -10.55 -2.43
N LEU A 7 -11.82 -11.68 -1.77
CA LEU A 7 -11.14 -11.73 -0.48
C LEU A 7 -9.74 -11.11 -0.57
N LEU A 8 -8.98 -11.46 -1.60
CA LEU A 8 -7.67 -10.88 -1.87
C LEU A 8 -7.77 -9.37 -2.12
N GLY A 9 -8.79 -8.91 -2.85
CA GLY A 9 -9.03 -7.47 -3.06
C GLY A 9 -9.20 -6.70 -1.75
N ILE A 10 -10.03 -7.22 -0.83
CA ILE A 10 -10.22 -6.62 0.51
C ILE A 10 -8.90 -6.63 1.29
N PHE A 11 -8.17 -7.75 1.26
CA PHE A 11 -6.86 -7.87 1.92
C PHE A 11 -5.88 -6.79 1.46
N TRP A 12 -5.80 -6.52 0.15
CA TRP A 12 -4.89 -5.50 -0.39
C TRP A 12 -5.30 -4.07 -0.03
N ILE A 13 -6.60 -3.76 0.02
CA ILE A 13 -7.07 -2.45 0.47
C ILE A 13 -6.70 -2.23 1.94
N VAL A 14 -7.03 -3.19 2.81
CA VAL A 14 -6.73 -3.10 4.25
C VAL A 14 -5.23 -2.97 4.48
N THR A 15 -4.43 -3.75 3.76
CA THR A 15 -2.96 -3.69 3.85
C THR A 15 -2.43 -2.33 3.40
N GLY A 16 -2.91 -1.78 2.27
CA GLY A 16 -2.51 -0.46 1.79
C GLY A 16 -2.78 0.63 2.84
N ILE A 17 -3.99 0.67 3.38
CA ILE A 17 -4.39 1.62 4.42
C ILE A 17 -3.54 1.44 5.69
N ALA A 18 -3.37 0.20 6.16
CA ALA A 18 -2.59 -0.11 7.36
C ALA A 18 -1.13 0.33 7.23
N VAL A 19 -0.48 0.05 6.10
CA VAL A 19 0.91 0.47 5.83
C VAL A 19 1.03 1.99 5.91
N PHE A 20 0.11 2.73 5.29
CA PHE A 20 0.15 4.19 5.33
C PHE A 20 0.02 4.74 6.76
N ILE A 21 -0.93 4.21 7.54
CA ILE A 21 -1.12 4.58 8.95
C ILE A 21 0.14 4.28 9.77
N LEU A 22 0.72 3.09 9.61
CA LEU A 22 1.91 2.68 10.36
C LEU A 22 3.13 3.55 10.05
N LEU A 23 3.29 3.98 8.80
CA LEU A 23 4.37 4.89 8.41
C LEU A 23 4.23 6.27 9.06
N VAL A 24 3.02 6.84 9.03
CA VAL A 24 2.76 8.14 9.66
C VAL A 24 2.89 8.05 11.17
N ALA A 25 2.31 7.01 11.79
CA ALA A 25 2.45 6.77 13.23
C ALA A 25 3.92 6.57 13.63
N GLY A 26 4.68 5.82 12.84
CA GLY A 26 6.12 5.63 13.03
C GLY A 26 6.88 6.96 13.01
N ALA A 27 6.59 7.84 12.04
CA ALA A 27 7.21 9.15 11.96
C ALA A 27 6.90 10.01 13.20
N VAL A 28 5.63 10.08 13.58
CA VAL A 28 5.20 10.85 14.76
C VAL A 28 5.85 10.35 16.05
N LEU A 29 6.01 9.02 16.21
CA LEU A 29 6.57 8.42 17.42
C LEU A 29 8.10 8.51 17.49
N ASN A 30 8.79 8.58 16.35
CA ASN A 30 10.25 8.48 16.33
C ASN A 30 10.97 9.79 16.04
N ILE A 31 10.35 10.77 15.35
CA ILE A 31 11.00 12.05 15.09
C ILE A 31 11.23 12.79 16.41
N ASP A 32 12.49 13.09 16.70
CA ASP A 32 12.90 13.80 17.91
C ASP A 32 14.10 14.70 17.58
N PRO A 33 13.96 16.04 17.65
CA PRO A 33 15.06 16.97 17.40
C PRO A 33 16.24 16.84 18.37
N SER A 34 16.01 16.27 19.56
CA SER A 34 17.06 16.02 20.56
C SER A 34 17.63 14.60 20.45
N GLY A 35 17.05 13.77 19.58
CA GLY A 35 17.48 12.41 19.35
C GLY A 35 18.78 12.34 18.53
N THR A 36 19.65 11.39 18.87
CA THR A 36 20.97 11.21 18.23
C THR A 36 20.99 10.09 17.19
N ARG A 37 19.89 9.35 17.04
CA ARG A 37 19.79 8.22 16.10
C ARG A 37 19.20 8.68 14.77
N ASP A 38 19.56 7.99 13.70
CA ASP A 38 19.03 8.26 12.36
C ASP A 38 17.50 8.25 12.31
N ILE A 39 16.86 7.31 13.04
CA ILE A 39 15.40 7.20 13.11
C ILE A 39 14.72 8.46 13.70
N ASN A 40 15.46 9.31 14.40
CA ASN A 40 14.96 10.57 14.93
C ASN A 40 14.96 11.70 13.89
N ASN A 41 15.66 11.53 12.77
CA ASN A 41 15.80 12.54 11.74
C ASN A 41 14.52 12.62 10.86
N PRO A 42 13.86 13.78 10.77
CA PRO A 42 12.64 13.94 9.96
C PRO A 42 12.86 13.71 8.47
N VAL A 43 14.06 13.98 7.94
CA VAL A 43 14.36 13.80 6.51
C VAL A 43 14.23 12.34 6.10
N ILE A 44 14.65 11.40 6.96
CA ILE A 44 14.55 9.96 6.69
C ILE A 44 13.09 9.54 6.57
N TRP A 45 12.24 9.99 7.49
CA TRP A 45 10.81 9.70 7.45
C TRP A 45 10.11 10.30 6.23
N ILE A 46 10.46 11.53 5.83
CA ILE A 46 9.91 12.16 4.64
C ILE A 46 10.22 11.32 3.39
N ILE A 47 11.46 10.86 3.24
CA ILE A 47 11.86 10.01 2.09
C ILE A 47 11.06 8.71 2.09
N ILE A 48 11.01 8.01 3.23
CA ILE A 48 10.27 6.74 3.36
C ILE A 48 8.79 6.96 3.02
N ILE A 49 8.12 7.91 3.65
CA ILE A 49 6.69 8.17 3.40
C ILE A 49 6.45 8.53 1.93
N THR A 50 7.32 9.34 1.33
CA THR A 50 7.20 9.73 -0.09
C THR A 50 7.25 8.53 -1.03
N ILE A 51 8.14 7.57 -0.77
CA ILE A 51 8.28 6.37 -1.62
C ILE A 51 7.14 5.38 -1.37
N PHE A 52 6.74 5.16 -0.12
CA PHE A 52 5.75 4.14 0.22
C PHE A 52 4.30 4.58 0.04
N THR A 53 4.01 5.89 0.05
CA THR A 53 2.66 6.41 -0.20
C THR A 53 2.10 5.99 -1.57
N PRO A 54 2.79 6.20 -2.71
CA PRO A 54 2.28 5.76 -4.02
C PRO A 54 2.13 4.24 -4.11
N ILE A 55 2.98 3.47 -3.40
CA ILE A 55 2.85 2.01 -3.32
C ILE A 55 1.56 1.62 -2.59
N SER A 56 1.30 2.23 -1.43
CA SER A 56 0.07 2.02 -0.66
C SER A 56 -1.18 2.38 -1.48
N ILE A 57 -1.16 3.50 -2.20
CA ILE A 57 -2.24 3.90 -3.12
C ILE A 57 -2.42 2.84 -4.22
N GLY A 58 -1.34 2.35 -4.81
CA GLY A 58 -1.37 1.27 -5.80
C GLY A 58 -2.04 0.00 -5.29
N LEU A 59 -1.75 -0.40 -4.04
CA LEU A 59 -2.39 -1.56 -3.40
C LEU A 59 -3.90 -1.35 -3.19
N ILE A 60 -4.30 -0.14 -2.82
CA ILE A 60 -5.72 0.20 -2.65
C ILE A 60 -6.45 0.16 -4.00
N ILE A 61 -5.88 0.76 -5.04
CA ILE A 61 -6.46 0.74 -6.40
C ILE A 61 -6.55 -0.69 -6.93
N PHE A 62 -5.48 -1.48 -6.75
CA PHE A 62 -5.46 -2.89 -7.13
C PHE A 62 -6.56 -3.68 -6.43
N GLY A 63 -6.67 -3.54 -5.10
CA GLY A 63 -7.71 -4.22 -4.34
C GLY A 63 -9.12 -3.78 -4.73
N TYR A 64 -9.31 -2.49 -5.05
CA TYR A 64 -10.59 -1.95 -5.53
C TYR A 64 -11.02 -2.58 -6.86
N TYR A 65 -10.12 -2.69 -7.84
CA TYR A 65 -10.43 -3.34 -9.11
C TYR A 65 -10.64 -4.85 -8.97
N ALA A 66 -9.98 -5.50 -8.02
CA ALA A 66 -10.23 -6.90 -7.70
C ALA A 66 -11.63 -7.15 -7.13
N ILE A 67 -12.14 -6.25 -6.29
CA ILE A 67 -13.50 -6.33 -5.75
C ILE A 67 -14.54 -6.07 -6.85
N LYS A 68 -14.27 -5.12 -7.76
CA LYS A 68 -15.14 -4.78 -8.89
C LYS A 68 -15.23 -5.90 -9.94
N GLY A 69 -14.31 -6.87 -9.90
CA GLY A 69 -14.32 -8.03 -10.81
C GLY A 69 -13.59 -7.77 -12.14
N GLU A 70 -12.84 -6.66 -12.25
CA GLU A 70 -12.08 -6.32 -13.46
C GLU A 70 -10.99 -7.38 -13.77
N TYR A 71 -10.58 -8.19 -12.78
CA TYR A 71 -9.64 -9.31 -12.94
C TYR A 71 -10.33 -10.68 -13.09
N ASP A 72 -11.65 -10.73 -13.30
CA ASP A 72 -12.36 -12.02 -13.42
C ASP A 72 -12.03 -12.73 -14.74
N SER A 73 -11.91 -11.99 -15.84
CA SER A 73 -11.48 -12.47 -17.15
C SER A 73 -10.17 -11.79 -17.51
N LEU A 74 -9.07 -12.55 -17.44
CA LEU A 74 -7.77 -12.12 -17.93
C LEU A 74 -7.44 -12.96 -19.17
N PRO A 75 -6.95 -12.34 -20.26
CA PRO A 75 -6.53 -13.08 -21.44
C PRO A 75 -5.44 -14.09 -21.05
N THR A 76 -5.61 -15.32 -21.49
CA THR A 76 -4.73 -16.44 -21.13
C THR A 76 -3.60 -16.64 -22.14
N ASN A 77 -3.74 -16.04 -23.32
CA ASN A 77 -2.71 -15.97 -24.35
C ASN A 77 -2.74 -14.60 -25.05
N SER A 78 -1.63 -14.25 -25.71
CA SER A 78 -1.47 -12.96 -26.38
C SER A 78 -2.35 -12.74 -27.61
N GLY A 79 -3.06 -13.77 -28.10
CA GLY A 79 -4.00 -13.68 -29.22
C GLY A 79 -5.43 -13.31 -28.80
N GLU A 80 -5.71 -13.23 -27.50
CA GLU A 80 -6.99 -12.83 -26.92
C GLU A 80 -7.08 -11.32 -26.63
N ILE A 81 -6.04 -10.55 -26.97
CA ILE A 81 -5.91 -9.10 -26.73
C ILE A 81 -6.12 -8.32 -28.04
#